data_AF-A0A0B1SQ26-F1
#
_entry.id   AF-A0A0B1SQ26-F1
#
_cell.length_a   1.000
_cell.length_b   1.000
_cell.length_c   1.000
_cell.angle_alpha   90.00
_cell.angle_beta   90.00
_cell.angle_gamma   90.00
#
_symmetry.space_group_name_H-M   'P 1'
#
loop_
_entity.id
_entity.type
_entity.pdbx_description
1 polymer ?
#
loop_
_entity_poly.entity_id
_entity_poly.type
_entity_poly.pdbx_seq_one_letter_code
_entity_poly.pdbx_strand_id
1 'polypeptide(L)'
;LASYFTQDEPLDNASVAFTTVGDGVYALTESPYMVRIDIDTLDYLEKVDIRKYLSLHIYSAHFHSDAEENVYNVGSMFGPSSRYVFAKTTNPLLGKNLDASEGHGMEKTELLGTVPAADPWAPAYYHSFGITENYFVLFESPERIHLRKLIFKNLLATSFNECMYYDPSLQVNVILFDRINRKQVDRKITSDAFFTFHHANSYEKDGFIVLDYCKYDNPGNFDDLILDHIRNGSLISKKEAIYSYRSRVEVAVL
;
A
#
# COMPACT_ATOMS: atom_id res chain seq x y z
N LEU A 1 -7.79 8.24 17.67
CA LEU A 1 -6.41 8.46 17.15
C LEU A 1 -6.46 9.70 16.25
N ALA A 2 -5.99 10.84 16.75
CA ALA A 2 -5.99 12.09 15.98
C ALA A 2 -4.73 12.14 15.11
N SER A 3 -4.93 12.26 13.80
CA SER A 3 -3.87 12.51 12.82
C SER A 3 -3.77 14.02 12.60
N TYR A 4 -2.63 14.61 12.95
CA TYR A 4 -2.42 16.06 12.88
C TYR A 4 -1.72 16.47 11.58
N PHE A 5 -2.34 16.26 10.41
CA PHE A 5 -1.89 16.92 9.17
C PHE A 5 -3.06 17.08 8.18
N THR A 6 -3.60 18.29 8.10
CA THR A 6 -4.46 18.72 6.97
C THR A 6 -4.06 20.14 6.61
N GLN A 7 -3.15 20.29 5.65
CA GLN A 7 -2.95 21.59 4.99
C GLN A 7 -2.69 21.53 3.48
N ASP A 8 -2.63 20.34 2.88
CA ASP A 8 -2.73 20.16 1.43
C ASP A 8 -3.94 19.27 1.14
N GLU A 9 -4.72 19.61 0.10
CA GLU A 9 -5.58 18.59 -0.51
C GLU A 9 -4.66 17.47 -1.04
N PRO A 10 -4.84 16.21 -0.61
CA PRO A 10 -4.12 15.09 -1.20
C PRO A 10 -4.33 15.03 -2.71
N LEU A 11 -3.34 14.48 -3.44
CA LEU A 11 -3.45 14.23 -4.87
C LEU A 11 -4.68 13.35 -5.16
N ASP A 12 -5.51 13.75 -6.13
CA ASP A 12 -6.70 13.00 -6.56
C ASP A 12 -6.59 12.48 -8.01
N ASN A 13 -5.39 12.53 -8.60
CA ASN A 13 -5.09 11.93 -9.89
C ASN A 13 -5.01 10.39 -9.79
N ALA A 14 -6.18 9.75 -9.85
CA ALA A 14 -6.41 8.31 -9.75
C ALA A 14 -5.98 7.53 -11.02
N SER A 15 -4.67 7.46 -11.28
CA SER A 15 -4.08 6.95 -12.53
C SER A 15 -3.37 5.59 -12.42
N VAL A 16 -3.46 4.91 -11.28
CA VAL A 16 -2.63 3.73 -10.98
C VAL A 16 -3.37 2.41 -11.21
N ALA A 17 -4.54 2.24 -10.61
CA ALA A 17 -5.26 0.97 -10.61
C ALA A 17 -6.78 1.17 -10.47
N PHE A 18 -7.52 0.07 -10.52
CA PHE A 18 -8.94 0.03 -10.19
C PHE A 18 -9.21 -1.03 -9.12
N THR A 19 -10.22 -0.80 -8.28
CA THR A 19 -10.80 -1.82 -7.39
C THR A 19 -12.31 -1.84 -7.53
N THR A 20 -12.90 -2.99 -7.24
CA THR A 20 -14.35 -3.17 -7.15
C THR A 20 -14.77 -3.25 -5.69
N VAL A 21 -15.83 -2.54 -5.32
CA VAL A 21 -16.49 -2.69 -4.02
C VAL A 21 -17.99 -2.81 -4.28
N GLY A 22 -18.53 -4.01 -4.07
CA GLY A 22 -19.87 -4.36 -4.51
C GLY A 22 -20.06 -4.09 -6.00
N ASP A 23 -21.07 -3.29 -6.35
CA ASP A 23 -21.36 -2.92 -7.74
C ASP A 23 -20.59 -1.70 -8.27
N GLY A 24 -19.70 -1.11 -7.45
CA GLY A 24 -18.94 0.09 -7.80
C GLY A 24 -17.52 -0.22 -8.27
N VAL A 25 -17.07 0.50 -9.31
CA VAL A 25 -15.68 0.50 -9.78
C VAL A 25 -15.00 1.82 -9.39
N TYR A 26 -13.83 1.72 -8.77
CA TYR A 26 -13.08 2.85 -8.25
C TYR A 26 -11.71 2.94 -8.88
N ALA A 27 -11.39 4.06 -9.52
CA ALA A 27 -10.04 4.42 -9.93
C ALA A 27 -9.21 4.86 -8.71
N LEU A 28 -7.93 4.51 -8.72
CA LEU A 28 -7.03 4.60 -7.57
C LEU A 28 -5.72 5.32 -7.89
N THR A 29 -5.20 5.99 -6.87
CA THR A 29 -3.78 6.32 -6.71
C THR A 29 -3.37 5.91 -5.29
N GLU A 30 -2.22 6.35 -4.80
CA GLU A 30 -1.74 6.00 -3.45
C GLU A 30 -2.17 6.98 -2.35
N SER A 31 -3.06 7.92 -2.70
CA SER A 31 -3.66 8.85 -1.75
C SER A 31 -4.91 8.24 -1.09
N PRO A 32 -5.46 8.87 -0.06
CA PRO A 32 -6.70 8.42 0.57
C PRO A 32 -7.96 8.66 -0.26
N TYR A 33 -7.83 9.30 -1.43
CA TYR A 33 -8.96 9.55 -2.33
C TYR A 33 -9.09 8.45 -3.37
N MET A 34 -10.34 8.11 -3.65
CA MET A 34 -10.75 7.17 -4.68
C MET A 34 -11.77 7.86 -5.58
N VAL A 35 -11.83 7.49 -6.85
CA VAL A 35 -12.79 8.06 -7.80
C VAL A 35 -13.69 6.96 -8.32
N ARG A 36 -14.99 7.04 -8.02
CA ARG A 36 -15.95 6.10 -8.62
C ARG A 36 -16.21 6.51 -10.06
N ILE A 37 -16.22 5.52 -10.94
CA ILE A 37 -16.47 5.69 -12.37
C ILE A 37 -17.64 4.84 -12.83
N ASP A 38 -18.30 5.27 -13.90
CA ASP A 38 -19.22 4.44 -14.67
C ASP A 38 -18.39 3.59 -15.63
N ILE A 39 -18.56 2.26 -15.64
CA ILE A 39 -17.74 1.39 -16.48
C ILE A 39 -18.20 1.35 -17.95
N ASP A 40 -19.45 1.73 -18.21
CA ASP A 40 -20.02 1.74 -19.56
C ASP A 40 -19.70 3.07 -20.28
N THR A 41 -19.75 4.19 -19.56
CA THR A 41 -19.49 5.52 -20.14
C THR A 41 -18.10 6.07 -19.86
N LEU A 42 -17.40 5.53 -18.84
CA LEU A 42 -16.14 6.05 -18.29
C LEU A 42 -16.30 7.43 -17.63
N ASP A 43 -17.53 7.85 -17.32
CA ASP A 43 -17.78 9.12 -16.64
C ASP A 43 -17.29 9.09 -15.19
N TYR A 44 -16.78 10.23 -14.75
CA TYR A 44 -16.54 10.51 -13.34
C TYR A 44 -17.89 10.58 -12.60
N LEU A 45 -18.07 9.77 -11.56
CA LEU A 45 -19.29 9.77 -10.76
C LEU A 45 -19.10 10.53 -9.44
N GLU A 46 -18.09 10.16 -8.66
CA GLU A 46 -17.81 10.82 -7.38
C GLU A 46 -16.38 10.63 -6.87
N LYS A 47 -15.96 11.53 -5.98
CA LYS A 47 -14.74 11.39 -5.18
C LYS A 47 -15.10 10.85 -3.80
N VAL A 48 -14.50 9.73 -3.43
CA VAL A 48 -14.62 9.10 -2.12
C VAL A 48 -13.35 9.34 -1.31
N ASP A 49 -13.52 9.69 -0.04
CA ASP A 49 -12.42 9.86 0.90
C ASP A 49 -12.48 8.74 1.94
N ILE A 50 -11.54 7.79 1.88
CA ILE A 50 -11.50 6.66 2.81
C ILE A 50 -11.24 7.12 4.25
N ARG A 51 -10.75 8.36 4.44
CA ARG A 51 -10.50 8.92 5.78
C ARG A 51 -11.76 9.20 6.58
N LYS A 52 -12.93 9.12 5.95
CA LYS A 52 -14.22 9.07 6.66
C LYS A 52 -14.31 7.86 7.59
N TYR A 53 -13.55 6.79 7.31
CA TYR A 53 -13.60 5.52 8.04
C TYR A 53 -12.26 5.13 8.68
N LEU A 54 -11.13 5.58 8.13
CA LEU A 54 -9.77 5.24 8.57
C LEU A 54 -8.91 6.47 8.86
N SER A 55 -8.01 6.41 9.85
CA SER A 55 -7.00 7.46 10.06
C SER A 55 -5.70 7.13 9.32
N LEU A 56 -5.50 7.69 8.12
CA LEU A 56 -4.32 7.45 7.28
C LEU A 56 -3.96 8.66 6.39
N HIS A 57 -2.75 8.64 5.82
CA HIS A 57 -2.22 9.64 4.90
C HIS A 57 -1.97 9.09 3.50
N ILE A 58 -1.58 7.81 3.39
CA ILE A 58 -1.44 7.07 2.14
C ILE A 58 -2.18 5.74 2.25
N TYR A 59 -2.65 5.22 1.13
CA TYR A 59 -3.36 3.95 1.03
C TYR A 59 -2.97 3.29 -0.29
N SER A 60 -2.59 2.02 -0.28
CA SER A 60 -2.07 1.35 -1.48
C SER A 60 -3.13 1.32 -2.60
N ALA A 61 -2.71 1.45 -3.85
CA ALA A 61 -3.60 1.28 -5.00
C ALA A 61 -3.89 -0.21 -5.32
N HIS A 62 -3.21 -1.15 -4.66
CA HIS A 62 -3.31 -2.59 -4.90
C HIS A 62 -4.16 -3.26 -3.82
N PHE A 63 -5.49 -3.16 -3.97
CA PHE A 63 -6.43 -3.86 -3.12
C PHE A 63 -6.39 -5.37 -3.41
N HIS A 64 -6.61 -6.17 -2.37
CA HIS A 64 -6.87 -7.60 -2.51
C HIS A 64 -8.34 -7.89 -2.22
N SER A 65 -8.92 -8.90 -2.86
CA SER A 65 -10.27 -9.38 -2.58
C SER A 65 -10.29 -10.85 -2.18
N ASP A 66 -11.28 -11.23 -1.37
CA ASP A 66 -11.57 -12.64 -1.06
C ASP A 66 -12.71 -13.20 -1.92
N ALA A 67 -13.07 -14.47 -1.70
CA ALA A 67 -14.13 -15.14 -2.45
C ALA A 67 -15.55 -14.58 -2.20
N GLU A 68 -15.74 -13.79 -1.13
CA GLU A 68 -16.98 -13.07 -0.86
C GLU A 68 -16.91 -11.62 -1.39
N GLU A 69 -15.84 -11.28 -2.12
CA GLU A 69 -15.52 -9.95 -2.64
C GLU A 69 -15.37 -8.89 -1.55
N ASN A 70 -15.05 -9.29 -0.32
CA ASN A 70 -14.56 -8.33 0.66
C ASN A 70 -13.20 -7.83 0.19
N VAL A 71 -12.93 -6.53 0.31
CA VAL A 71 -11.65 -5.96 -0.09
C VAL A 71 -10.77 -5.64 1.12
N TYR A 72 -9.47 -5.75 0.92
CA TYR A 72 -8.43 -5.61 1.93
C TYR A 72 -7.34 -4.70 1.40
N ASN A 73 -6.80 -3.87 2.29
CA ASN A 73 -5.74 -2.95 1.90
C ASN A 73 -4.91 -2.49 3.10
N VAL A 74 -3.76 -1.89 2.78
CA VAL A 74 -2.78 -1.36 3.73
C VAL A 74 -2.60 0.14 3.49
N GLY A 75 -2.57 0.92 4.57
CA GLY A 75 -2.28 2.35 4.56
C GLY A 75 -1.26 2.75 5.61
N SER A 76 -0.82 4.01 5.57
CA SER A 76 0.12 4.54 6.57
C SER A 76 -0.45 5.75 7.28
N MET A 77 -0.35 5.74 8.60
CA MET A 77 -0.58 6.89 9.46
C MET A 77 0.77 7.49 9.81
N PHE A 78 1.07 8.70 9.35
CA PHE A 78 2.31 9.42 9.64
C PHE A 78 2.19 10.28 10.90
N GLY A 79 3.30 10.38 11.64
CA GLY A 79 3.42 11.24 12.81
C GLY A 79 4.54 10.77 13.75
N PRO A 80 4.60 11.31 14.98
CA PRO A 80 5.61 10.89 15.97
C PRO A 80 5.56 9.40 16.34
N SER A 81 4.48 8.72 15.98
CA SER A 81 4.30 7.28 16.16
C SER A 81 3.74 6.67 14.89
N SER A 82 4.42 6.85 13.75
CA SER A 82 3.95 6.35 12.46
C SER A 82 3.64 4.85 12.50
N ARG A 83 2.55 4.46 11.84
CA ARG A 83 2.04 3.08 11.83
C ARG A 83 1.54 2.67 10.46
N TYR A 84 1.68 1.40 10.14
CA TYR A 84 0.96 0.74 9.06
C TYR A 84 -0.44 0.35 9.54
N VAL A 85 -1.44 0.57 8.71
CA VAL A 85 -2.87 0.40 8.94
C VAL A 85 -3.36 -0.75 8.08
N PHE A 86 -3.98 -1.76 8.67
CA PHE A 86 -4.57 -2.89 7.96
C PHE A 86 -6.08 -2.78 8.03
N ALA A 87 -6.74 -2.81 6.87
CA ALA A 87 -8.18 -2.56 6.78
C ALA A 87 -8.90 -3.62 5.95
N LYS A 88 -10.19 -3.76 6.23
CA LYS A 88 -11.16 -4.56 5.46
C LYS A 88 -12.35 -3.68 5.12
N THR A 89 -12.83 -3.73 3.89
CA THR A 89 -14.17 -3.27 3.53
C THR A 89 -15.01 -4.49 3.18
N THR A 90 -16.05 -4.73 3.99
CA THR A 90 -16.95 -5.86 3.76
C THR A 90 -17.79 -5.58 2.53
N ASN A 91 -17.95 -6.57 1.64
CA ASN A 91 -18.74 -6.42 0.42
C ASN A 91 -20.16 -5.91 0.79
N PRO A 92 -20.54 -4.70 0.33
CA PRO A 92 -21.83 -4.14 0.66
C PRO A 92 -22.99 -5.05 0.26
N LEU A 93 -22.87 -5.76 -0.88
CA LEU A 93 -23.88 -6.65 -1.46
C LEU A 93 -24.23 -7.89 -0.63
N LEU A 94 -23.45 -8.20 0.42
CA LEU A 94 -23.79 -9.28 1.36
C LEU A 94 -24.84 -8.86 2.40
N GLY A 95 -25.25 -7.59 2.41
CA GLY A 95 -26.31 -7.07 3.30
C GLY A 95 -27.69 -7.62 2.95
N LYS A 96 -28.47 -8.03 3.97
CA LYS A 96 -29.82 -8.60 3.76
C LYS A 96 -30.90 -7.58 3.34
N ASN A 97 -30.62 -6.27 3.45
CA ASN A 97 -31.52 -5.18 3.08
C ASN A 97 -30.73 -4.12 2.30
N LEU A 98 -30.45 -4.38 1.02
CA LEU A 98 -29.75 -3.42 0.17
C LEU A 98 -30.73 -2.34 -0.32
N ASP A 99 -30.57 -1.11 0.14
CA ASP A 99 -31.04 0.05 -0.61
C ASP A 99 -30.09 0.27 -1.80
N ALA A 100 -30.60 0.77 -2.93
CA ALA A 100 -29.81 0.92 -4.16
C ALA A 100 -28.57 1.85 -4.02
N SER A 101 -28.56 2.73 -3.01
CA SER A 101 -27.40 3.58 -2.66
C SER A 101 -26.36 2.88 -1.78
N GLU A 102 -26.62 1.67 -1.31
CA GLU A 102 -25.73 0.92 -0.41
C GLU A 102 -24.90 -0.14 -1.15
N GLY A 103 -25.07 -0.32 -2.46
CA GLY A 103 -24.44 -1.39 -3.24
C GLY A 103 -22.94 -1.24 -3.52
N HIS A 104 -22.38 -0.05 -3.34
CA HIS A 104 -20.98 0.28 -3.66
C HIS A 104 -20.25 1.05 -2.55
N GLY A 105 -20.94 1.39 -1.46
CA GLY A 105 -20.40 2.28 -0.46
C GLY A 105 -19.25 1.69 0.37
N MET A 106 -18.44 2.59 0.95
CA MET A 106 -17.27 2.24 1.78
C MET A 106 -17.61 2.21 3.28
N GLU A 107 -18.88 2.34 3.67
CA GLU A 107 -19.33 2.47 5.06
C GLU A 107 -19.00 1.26 5.93
N LYS A 108 -18.86 0.09 5.31
CA LYS A 108 -18.46 -1.16 5.97
C LYS A 108 -16.94 -1.35 6.02
N THR A 109 -16.17 -0.26 5.84
CA THR A 109 -14.73 -0.25 6.05
C THR A 109 -14.42 -0.26 7.55
N GLU A 110 -13.66 -1.25 8.00
CA GLU A 110 -13.18 -1.36 9.36
C GLU A 110 -11.65 -1.40 9.43
N LEU A 111 -11.13 -0.82 10.52
CA LEU A 111 -9.74 -1.00 10.93
C LEU A 111 -9.59 -2.40 11.54
N LEU A 112 -8.76 -3.24 10.93
CA LEU A 112 -8.39 -4.53 11.51
C LEU A 112 -7.33 -4.36 12.60
N GLY A 113 -6.34 -3.50 12.36
CA GLY A 113 -5.28 -3.23 13.32
C GLY A 113 -4.17 -2.35 12.75
N THR A 114 -3.14 -2.12 13.57
CA THR A 114 -1.99 -1.30 13.16
C THR A 114 -0.68 -1.86 13.71
N VAL A 115 0.39 -1.73 12.93
CA VAL A 115 1.76 -2.10 13.32
C VAL A 115 2.64 -0.85 13.32
N PRO A 116 3.43 -0.58 14.36
CA PRO A 116 4.34 0.58 14.36
C PRO A 116 5.40 0.42 13.26
N ALA A 117 5.75 1.53 12.59
CA ALA A 117 6.94 1.56 11.76
C ALA A 117 8.19 1.40 12.63
N ALA A 118 9.22 0.72 12.11
CA ALA A 118 10.49 0.54 12.81
C ALA A 118 11.18 1.87 13.14
N ASP A 119 11.11 2.83 12.21
CA ASP A 119 11.42 4.24 12.44
C ASP A 119 10.16 5.09 12.20
N PRO A 120 9.57 5.66 13.25
CA PRO A 120 8.41 6.54 13.12
C PRO A 120 8.63 7.78 12.25
N TRP A 121 9.87 8.27 12.09
CA TRP A 121 10.21 9.42 11.26
C TRP A 121 10.70 9.05 9.86
N ALA A 122 10.92 7.76 9.61
CA ALA A 122 11.28 7.18 8.34
C ALA A 122 10.50 5.86 8.06
N PRO A 123 9.15 5.90 7.99
CA PRO A 123 8.36 4.74 7.61
C PRO A 123 8.71 4.31 6.19
N ALA A 124 8.58 3.02 5.90
CA ALA A 124 8.84 2.50 4.56
C ALA A 124 7.75 2.95 3.57
N TYR A 125 8.18 3.24 2.35
CA TYR A 125 7.30 3.21 1.19
C TYR A 125 7.04 1.76 0.79
N TYR A 126 5.79 1.48 0.43
CA TYR A 126 5.36 0.22 -0.14
C TYR A 126 4.26 0.52 -1.15
N HIS A 127 4.30 -0.22 -2.26
CA HIS A 127 3.32 -0.06 -3.33
C HIS A 127 2.22 -1.12 -3.25
N SER A 128 2.56 -2.34 -2.83
CA SER A 128 1.63 -3.45 -2.63
C SER A 128 2.02 -4.28 -1.41
N PHE A 129 1.17 -5.26 -1.07
CA PHE A 129 1.37 -6.17 0.04
C PHE A 129 0.86 -7.57 -0.35
N GLY A 130 1.27 -8.59 0.41
CA GLY A 130 0.77 -9.96 0.29
C GLY A 130 -0.40 -10.21 1.23
N ILE A 131 -1.32 -11.08 0.83
CA ILE A 131 -2.40 -11.58 1.70
C ILE A 131 -2.55 -13.09 1.53
N THR A 132 -2.74 -13.79 2.63
CA THR A 132 -3.07 -15.23 2.68
C THR A 132 -4.44 -15.41 3.32
N GLU A 133 -4.85 -16.66 3.54
CA GLU A 133 -6.04 -16.97 4.32
C GLU A 133 -6.00 -16.30 5.70
N ASN A 134 -4.86 -16.36 6.40
CA ASN A 134 -4.75 -15.91 7.79
C ASN A 134 -3.93 -14.63 8.00
N TYR A 135 -3.16 -14.15 7.02
CA TYR A 135 -2.19 -13.08 7.24
C TYR A 135 -2.22 -11.99 6.17
N PHE A 136 -1.98 -10.76 6.60
CA PHE A 136 -1.34 -9.75 5.76
C PHE A 136 0.17 -9.90 5.89
N VAL A 137 0.87 -9.65 4.79
CA VAL A 137 2.33 -9.62 4.72
C VAL A 137 2.78 -8.31 4.09
N LEU A 138 3.50 -7.51 4.87
CA LEU A 138 4.05 -6.23 4.42
C LEU A 138 5.57 -6.27 4.51
N PHE A 139 6.25 -5.92 3.43
CA PHE A 139 7.69 -5.68 3.45
C PHE A 139 7.95 -4.23 3.84
N GLU A 140 8.37 -4.03 5.09
CA GLU A 140 8.94 -2.75 5.52
C GLU A 140 10.37 -2.67 4.97
N SER A 141 10.44 -2.16 3.74
CA SER A 141 11.66 -2.14 2.93
C SER A 141 12.60 -0.98 3.28
N PRO A 142 13.85 -1.00 2.77
CA PRO A 142 14.77 0.12 2.87
C PRO A 142 14.43 1.35 2.02
N GLU A 143 13.35 1.31 1.24
CA GLU A 143 12.80 2.52 0.62
C GLU A 143 11.99 3.30 1.66
N ARG A 144 12.49 4.45 2.11
CA ARG A 144 11.98 5.19 3.27
C ARG A 144 11.41 6.54 2.88
N ILE A 145 10.46 7.03 3.67
CA ILE A 145 9.87 8.36 3.53
C ILE A 145 10.43 9.26 4.63
N HIS A 146 11.18 10.29 4.27
CA HIS A 146 11.73 11.26 5.21
C HIS A 146 10.65 12.22 5.73
N LEU A 147 9.96 11.87 6.82
CA LEU A 147 8.75 12.60 7.26
C LEU A 147 8.98 14.07 7.57
N ARG A 148 10.14 14.45 8.11
CA ARG A 148 10.43 15.88 8.34
C ARG A 148 10.47 16.67 7.01
N LYS A 149 11.05 16.08 5.96
CA LYS A 149 11.10 16.70 4.63
C LYS A 149 9.69 16.76 4.04
N LEU A 150 8.90 15.70 4.22
CA LEU A 150 7.50 15.66 3.81
C LEU A 150 6.65 16.75 4.49
N ILE A 151 6.82 16.97 5.80
CA ILE A 151 6.10 18.00 6.57
C ILE A 151 6.40 19.41 6.02
N PHE A 152 7.65 19.67 5.64
CA PHE A 152 8.07 20.97 5.12
C PHE A 152 8.08 21.03 3.58
N LYS A 153 7.52 20.04 2.87
CA LYS A 153 7.71 19.88 1.41
C LYS A 153 7.31 21.13 0.62
N ASN A 154 6.21 21.81 0.99
CA ASN A 154 5.72 22.99 0.28
C ASN A 154 6.63 24.19 0.49
N LEU A 155 7.16 24.35 1.71
CA LEU A 155 8.16 25.38 2.03
C LEU A 155 9.48 25.10 1.29
N LEU A 156 9.84 23.83 1.16
CA LEU A 156 11.05 23.37 0.48
C LEU A 156 10.89 23.28 -1.05
N ALA A 157 9.68 23.49 -1.58
CA ALA A 157 9.32 23.26 -2.98
C ALA A 157 9.72 21.86 -3.51
N THR A 158 9.60 20.83 -2.67
CA THR A 158 9.96 19.44 -3.01
C THR A 158 8.74 18.59 -3.30
N SER A 159 8.86 17.69 -4.26
CA SER A 159 7.88 16.64 -4.57
C SER A 159 7.85 15.53 -3.51
N PHE A 160 6.84 14.66 -3.58
CA PHE A 160 6.76 13.46 -2.74
C PHE A 160 7.92 12.50 -3.01
N ASN A 161 8.30 12.29 -4.27
CA ASN A 161 9.43 11.44 -4.66
C ASN A 161 10.75 11.94 -4.04
N GLU A 162 10.99 13.25 -4.03
CA GLU A 162 12.17 13.82 -3.37
C GLU A 162 12.14 13.67 -1.84
N CYS A 163 10.99 13.35 -1.24
CA CYS A 163 10.89 13.03 0.18
C CYS A 163 11.21 11.57 0.47
N MET A 164 11.39 10.73 -0.55
CA MET A 164 11.80 9.33 -0.41
C MET A 164 13.30 9.16 -0.59
N TYR A 165 13.83 8.07 -0.03
CA TYR A 165 15.20 7.66 -0.21
C TYR A 165 15.38 6.16 0.01
N TYR A 166 16.34 5.57 -0.70
CA TYR A 166 16.77 4.19 -0.48
C TYR A 166 17.99 4.13 0.45
N ASP A 167 17.92 3.34 1.53
CA ASP A 167 19.04 3.10 2.46
C ASP A 167 19.47 1.61 2.46
N PRO A 168 20.44 1.20 1.64
CA PRO A 168 20.86 -0.21 1.54
C PRO A 168 21.49 -0.78 2.81
N SER A 169 21.78 0.05 3.83
CA SER A 169 22.28 -0.44 5.12
C SER A 169 21.18 -1.08 5.98
N LEU A 170 19.91 -0.84 5.65
CA LEU A 170 18.76 -1.41 6.35
C LEU A 170 18.39 -2.78 5.79
N GLN A 171 17.93 -3.66 6.68
CA GLN A 171 17.29 -4.92 6.29
C GLN A 171 15.81 -4.69 5.94
N VAL A 172 15.23 -5.58 5.16
CA VAL A 172 13.77 -5.68 5.03
C VAL A 172 13.23 -6.33 6.30
N ASN A 173 12.26 -5.68 6.94
CA ASN A 173 11.46 -6.27 8.02
C ASN A 173 10.17 -6.84 7.42
N VAL A 174 9.94 -8.15 7.56
CA VAL A 174 8.74 -8.83 7.05
C VAL A 174 7.68 -8.79 8.14
N ILE A 175 6.74 -7.88 8.02
CA ILE A 175 5.63 -7.72 8.95
C ILE A 175 4.54 -8.72 8.60
N LEU A 176 4.24 -9.62 9.55
CA LEU A 176 3.09 -10.50 9.49
C LEU A 176 2.00 -9.98 10.43
N PHE A 177 0.81 -9.72 9.90
CA PHE A 177 -0.36 -9.33 10.69
C PHE A 177 -1.45 -10.38 10.54
N ASP A 178 -1.78 -11.05 11.64
CA ASP A 178 -2.85 -12.05 11.73
C ASP A 178 -4.20 -11.35 11.57
N ARG A 179 -4.86 -11.57 10.43
CA ARG A 179 -6.12 -10.89 10.08
C ARG A 179 -7.34 -11.51 10.75
N ILE A 180 -7.20 -12.72 11.30
CA ILE A 180 -8.27 -13.43 12.01
C ILE A 180 -8.29 -12.98 13.47
N ASN A 181 -7.13 -13.02 14.13
CA ASN A 181 -6.96 -12.61 15.53
C ASN A 181 -6.66 -11.12 15.70
N ARG A 182 -6.52 -10.37 14.60
CA ARG A 182 -6.31 -8.91 14.55
C ARG A 182 -5.09 -8.45 15.34
N LYS A 183 -3.98 -9.16 15.20
CA LYS A 183 -2.73 -8.87 15.93
C LYS A 183 -1.50 -9.09 15.08
N GLN A 184 -0.45 -8.33 15.37
CA GLN A 184 0.87 -8.61 14.80
C GLN A 184 1.38 -9.96 15.31
N VAL A 185 2.00 -10.75 14.43
CA VAL A 185 2.75 -11.93 14.83
C VAL A 185 4.01 -11.48 15.57
N ASP A 186 4.20 -11.93 16.80
CA ASP A 186 5.35 -11.58 17.64
C ASP A 186 6.59 -12.39 17.24
N ARG A 187 7.09 -12.13 16.03
CA ARG A 187 8.30 -12.74 15.48
C ARG A 187 9.03 -11.76 14.60
N LYS A 188 10.34 -11.61 14.84
CA LYS A 188 11.21 -10.82 13.97
C LYS A 188 11.65 -11.67 12.79
N ILE A 189 11.23 -11.28 11.59
CA ILE A 189 11.63 -11.91 10.33
C ILE A 189 12.27 -10.83 9.47
N THR A 190 13.50 -11.08 9.02
CA THR A 190 14.24 -10.13 8.20
C THR A 190 14.83 -10.78 6.96
N SER A 191 15.13 -9.95 5.98
CA SER A 191 15.86 -10.30 4.76
C SER A 191 16.89 -9.22 4.45
N ASP A 192 17.86 -9.56 3.61
CA ASP A 192 18.75 -8.58 2.98
C ASP A 192 17.94 -7.47 2.27
N ALA A 193 18.57 -6.32 2.08
CA ALA A 193 17.97 -5.14 1.48
C ALA A 193 17.39 -5.43 0.08
N PHE A 194 16.13 -5.07 -0.12
CA PHE A 194 15.48 -5.06 -1.43
C PHE A 194 14.23 -4.18 -1.39
N PHE A 195 13.71 -3.85 -2.56
CA PHE A 195 12.40 -3.22 -2.74
C PHE A 195 11.49 -4.08 -3.63
N THR A 196 10.18 -3.93 -3.49
CA THR A 196 9.21 -4.48 -4.44
C THR A 196 8.11 -3.47 -4.68
N PHE A 197 7.77 -3.25 -5.96
CA PHE A 197 6.50 -2.63 -6.30
C PHE A 197 5.36 -3.64 -6.14
N HIS A 198 5.52 -4.85 -6.68
CA HIS A 198 4.42 -5.81 -6.85
C HIS A 198 4.70 -7.13 -6.17
N HIS A 199 3.83 -7.50 -5.24
CA HIS A 199 3.66 -8.90 -4.85
C HIS A 199 2.97 -9.64 -6.00
N ALA A 200 3.37 -10.89 -6.25
CA ALA A 200 2.77 -11.74 -7.25
C ALA A 200 1.71 -12.65 -6.63
N ASN A 201 2.07 -13.44 -5.61
CA ASN A 201 1.12 -14.25 -4.86
C ASN A 201 1.64 -14.56 -3.45
N SER A 202 0.72 -14.85 -2.52
CA SER A 202 1.05 -15.29 -1.16
C SER A 202 0.13 -16.45 -0.77
N TYR A 203 0.66 -17.51 -0.18
CA TYR A 203 -0.16 -18.63 0.31
C TYR A 203 0.49 -19.36 1.48
N GLU A 204 -0.31 -20.07 2.25
CA GLU A 204 0.15 -20.88 3.38
C GLU A 204 0.29 -22.35 2.94
N LYS A 205 1.40 -22.99 3.31
CA LYS A 205 1.66 -24.40 3.03
C LYS A 205 2.64 -24.98 4.04
N ASP A 206 2.28 -26.13 4.62
CA ASP A 206 3.16 -26.93 5.49
C ASP A 206 3.77 -26.15 6.68
N GLY A 207 3.03 -25.18 7.23
CA GLY A 207 3.51 -24.32 8.33
C GLY A 207 4.33 -23.10 7.91
N PHE A 208 4.44 -22.86 6.60
CA PHE A 208 5.12 -21.71 6.00
C PHE A 208 4.15 -20.80 5.26
N ILE A 209 4.45 -19.50 5.22
CA ILE A 209 3.91 -18.56 4.24
C ILE A 209 4.89 -18.48 3.08
N VAL A 210 4.43 -18.82 1.88
CA VAL A 210 5.18 -18.69 0.63
C VAL A 210 4.81 -17.36 -0.03
N LEU A 211 5.82 -16.55 -0.34
CA LEU A 211 5.68 -15.22 -0.92
C LEU A 211 6.39 -15.17 -2.28
N ASP A 212 5.64 -14.90 -3.34
CA ASP A 212 6.16 -14.61 -4.66
C ASP A 212 6.06 -13.10 -4.93
N TYR A 213 7.11 -12.46 -5.41
CA TYR A 213 7.14 -11.01 -5.65
C TYR A 213 8.20 -10.59 -6.68
N CYS A 214 8.08 -9.37 -7.21
CA CYS A 214 9.02 -8.77 -8.17
C CYS A 214 10.08 -7.95 -7.43
N LYS A 215 11.24 -8.56 -7.18
CA LYS A 215 12.31 -7.99 -6.35
C LYS A 215 13.21 -7.04 -7.14
N TYR A 216 13.55 -5.90 -6.52
CA TYR A 216 14.58 -4.96 -6.95
C TYR A 216 15.68 -4.89 -5.90
N ASP A 217 16.93 -5.18 -6.26
CA ASP A 217 18.05 -5.13 -5.31
C ASP A 217 18.47 -3.71 -4.97
N ASN A 218 18.43 -2.80 -5.94
CA ASN A 218 18.80 -1.40 -5.76
C ASN A 218 17.86 -0.50 -6.58
N PRO A 219 16.70 -0.11 -6.02
CA PRO A 219 15.74 0.75 -6.72
C PRO A 219 16.22 2.20 -6.90
N GLY A 220 17.23 2.63 -6.12
CA GLY A 220 17.56 4.05 -5.96
C GLY A 220 16.33 4.85 -5.52
N ASN A 221 16.26 6.13 -5.88
CA ASN A 221 15.09 6.97 -5.57
C ASN A 221 14.02 6.93 -6.68
N PHE A 222 13.98 5.85 -7.47
CA PHE A 222 13.12 5.72 -8.65
C PHE A 222 13.33 6.78 -9.75
N ASP A 223 14.49 7.43 -9.79
CA ASP A 223 14.80 8.46 -10.80
C ASP A 223 14.67 7.93 -12.22
N ASP A 224 14.92 6.64 -12.46
CA ASP A 224 14.77 6.03 -13.77
C ASP A 224 13.31 6.00 -14.27
N LEU A 225 12.34 6.24 -13.40
CA LEU A 225 10.91 6.39 -13.75
C LEU A 225 10.52 7.84 -14.10
N ILE A 226 11.44 8.79 -14.04
CA ILE A 226 11.21 10.17 -14.49
C ILE A 226 11.04 10.18 -16.01
N LEU A 227 10.02 10.87 -16.53
CA LEU A 227 9.67 10.86 -17.96
C LEU A 227 10.84 11.19 -18.89
N ASP A 228 11.68 12.15 -18.51
CA ASP A 228 12.86 12.53 -19.31
C ASP A 228 13.90 11.40 -19.36
N HIS A 229 14.08 10.66 -18.25
CA HIS A 229 14.96 9.50 -18.20
C HIS A 229 14.40 8.33 -19.02
N ILE A 230 13.10 8.04 -18.87
CA ILE A 230 12.39 6.99 -19.64
C ILE A 230 12.52 7.26 -21.16
N ARG A 231 12.25 8.49 -21.61
CA ARG A 231 12.31 8.89 -23.03
C ARG A 231 13.72 8.75 -23.62
N ASN A 232 14.74 8.84 -22.78
CA ASN A 232 16.14 8.69 -23.17
C ASN A 232 16.66 7.25 -23.00
N GLY A 233 15.79 6.29 -22.62
CA GLY A 233 16.12 4.87 -22.52
C GLY A 233 16.88 4.46 -21.25
N SER A 234 16.89 5.29 -20.20
CA SER A 234 17.65 5.03 -18.96
C SER A 234 17.31 3.69 -18.31
N LEU A 235 16.03 3.29 -18.37
CA LEU A 235 15.51 2.02 -17.87
C LEU A 235 16.15 0.79 -18.54
N ILE A 236 16.62 0.95 -19.78
CA ILE A 236 17.16 -0.14 -20.61
C ILE A 236 18.68 -0.04 -20.71
N SER A 237 19.24 1.18 -20.67
CA SER A 237 20.63 1.45 -21.03
C SER A 237 21.63 1.37 -19.87
N LYS A 238 21.20 1.35 -18.61
CA LYS A 238 22.10 1.28 -17.45
C LYS A 238 22.53 -0.16 -17.16
N LYS A 239 23.83 -0.38 -16.87
CA LYS A 239 24.36 -1.65 -16.34
C LYS A 239 23.73 -2.04 -15.00
N GLU A 240 23.25 -1.04 -14.25
CA GLU A 240 22.48 -1.15 -13.01
C GLU A 240 21.05 -0.62 -13.24
N ALA A 241 20.42 -0.99 -14.36
CA ALA A 241 19.01 -0.69 -14.55
C ALA A 241 18.18 -1.30 -13.41
N ILE A 242 17.03 -0.68 -13.12
CA ILE A 242 16.02 -1.19 -12.20
C ILE A 242 15.45 -2.48 -12.80
N TYR A 243 16.15 -3.59 -12.61
CA TYR A 243 15.71 -4.93 -13.02
C TYR A 243 14.90 -5.53 -11.89
N SER A 244 13.71 -6.01 -12.21
CA SER A 244 13.00 -6.94 -11.34
C SER A 244 13.14 -8.37 -11.83
N TYR A 245 13.19 -9.27 -10.87
CA TYR A 245 13.08 -10.70 -11.10
C TYR A 245 12.07 -11.30 -10.12
N ARG A 246 11.36 -12.33 -10.57
CA ARG A 246 10.47 -13.09 -9.69
C ARG A 246 11.31 -13.74 -8.60
N SER A 247 11.01 -13.42 -7.35
CA SER A 247 11.61 -14.01 -6.16
C SER A 247 10.56 -14.80 -5.39
N ARG A 248 11.02 -15.83 -4.68
CA ARG A 248 10.21 -16.61 -3.74
C ARG A 248 10.91 -16.66 -2.39
N VAL A 249 10.15 -16.41 -1.32
CA VAL A 249 10.61 -16.59 0.07
C VAL A 249 9.58 -17.44 0.82
N GLU A 250 10.06 -18.31 1.70
CA GLU A 250 9.24 -19.12 2.61
C GLU A 250 9.49 -18.67 4.05
N VAL A 251 8.44 -18.29 4.75
CA VAL A 251 8.50 -17.76 6.11
C VAL A 251 7.79 -18.72 7.05
N ALA A 252 8.53 -19.31 8.00
CA ALA A 252 7.94 -20.20 9.00
C ALA A 252 7.03 -19.42 9.96
N VAL A 253 5.80 -19.92 10.13
CA VAL A 253 4.79 -19.33 11.04
C VAL A 253 4.78 -20.03 12.41
N LEU A 254 5.35 -21.25 12.47
CA LEU A 254 5.53 -22.06 13.68
C LEU A 254 6.91 -21.85 14.33
#